data_AF-A0A7W9F017-F1
#
_entry.id   AF-A0A7W9F017-F1
#
_cell.length_a   1.000
_cell.length_b   1.000
_cell.length_c   1.000
_cell.angle_alpha   90.00
_cell.angle_beta   90.00
_cell.angle_gamma   90.00
#
_symmetry.space_group_name_H-M   'P 1'
#
loop_
_entity.id
_entity.type
_entity.pdbx_description
1 polymer ?
#
loop_
_entity_poly.entity_id
_entity_poly.type
_entity_poly.pdbx_seq_one_letter_code
_entity_poly.pdbx_strand_id
1 'polypeptide(L)'
;MLTLIMLAATIDIRHNAPPVALEQARSMSPADLGNALLKAGHSPIVEAVVGPEGMLPPPPPDLPEESEIKLFSAAEPAQQPDFCEKTRAVVTLEPVLRVQRKLPPSRPKSVSLTKLYRMAVQKNGASQCEAKRYEFFALDEKLAGRTFAILRLLNSLRMNGDRKVVVSIDDQEARVMRDYVRKNPSQAKGLSKKYTTPITNGRVAIQKFPISSISYVRNYVKALDDTLLDSDLKDEKGHDLEAIYLFAGGTWNAGIVLDGGRIVKVRFKKAIPPPF
;
A
#
# COMPACT_ATOMS: atom_id res chain seq x y z
N MET A 1 25.23 32.44 -11.41
CA MET A 1 24.40 31.24 -11.24
C MET A 1 24.72 30.65 -9.87
N LEU A 2 23.84 30.83 -8.88
CA LEU A 2 23.98 30.15 -7.58
C LEU A 2 23.42 28.73 -7.72
N THR A 3 24.29 27.74 -7.67
CA THR A 3 23.92 26.33 -7.54
C THR A 3 23.51 26.11 -6.08
N LEU A 4 22.21 26.16 -5.78
CA LEU A 4 21.70 25.73 -4.48
C LEU A 4 21.87 24.20 -4.42
N ILE A 5 22.90 23.75 -3.71
CA ILE A 5 23.04 22.34 -3.34
C ILE A 5 21.99 22.10 -2.26
N MET A 6 20.80 21.60 -2.64
CA MET A 6 19.90 20.98 -1.69
C MET A 6 20.58 19.69 -1.21
N LEU A 7 21.30 19.79 -0.08
CA LEU A 7 21.62 18.62 0.73
C LEU A 7 20.27 17.99 1.11
N ALA A 8 19.92 16.88 0.47
CA ALA A 8 18.82 16.07 0.93
C ALA A 8 19.11 15.71 2.39
N ALA A 9 18.32 16.26 3.32
CA ALA A 9 18.48 15.95 4.73
C ALA A 9 18.32 14.44 4.90
N THR A 10 19.42 13.76 5.21
CA THR A 10 19.40 12.34 5.54
C THR A 10 18.59 12.18 6.81
N ILE A 11 17.42 11.57 6.70
CA ILE A 11 16.61 11.20 7.88
C ILE A 11 17.42 10.17 8.66
N ASP A 12 17.75 10.51 9.89
CA ASP A 12 18.55 9.69 10.80
C ASP A 12 17.99 9.82 12.23
N ILE A 13 18.42 8.95 13.14
CA ILE A 13 18.07 9.04 14.56
C ILE A 13 18.72 10.28 15.18
N ARG A 14 18.00 10.94 16.08
CA ARG A 14 18.54 12.01 16.91
C ARG A 14 19.59 11.44 17.87
N HIS A 15 20.81 11.96 17.83
CA HIS A 15 21.94 11.48 18.66
C HIS A 15 21.61 11.35 20.17
N ASN A 16 20.79 12.28 20.69
CA ASN A 16 20.33 12.29 22.09
C ASN A 16 18.82 11.99 22.19
N ALA A 17 18.29 11.10 21.35
CA ALA A 17 16.90 10.69 21.45
C ALA A 17 16.63 10.08 22.84
N PRO A 18 15.58 10.51 23.55
CA PRO A 18 15.26 9.95 24.86
C PRO A 18 14.83 8.48 24.72
N PRO A 19 15.00 7.64 25.76
CA PRO A 19 14.27 6.39 25.86
C PRO A 19 12.77 6.64 25.81
N VAL A 20 12.03 5.84 25.04
CA VAL A 20 10.58 6.00 24.87
C VAL A 20 9.85 4.72 25.25
N ALA A 21 8.80 4.85 26.06
CA ALA A 21 7.84 3.77 26.30
C ALA A 21 6.82 3.72 25.16
N LEU A 22 6.42 2.53 24.71
CA LEU A 22 5.45 2.40 23.61
C LEU A 22 4.11 3.07 23.90
N GLU A 23 3.60 2.97 25.13
CA GLU A 23 2.35 3.64 25.52
C GLU A 23 2.48 5.17 25.47
N GLN A 24 3.64 5.71 25.85
CA GLN A 24 3.91 7.13 25.70
C GLN A 24 3.94 7.51 24.21
N ALA A 25 4.66 6.75 23.38
CA ALA A 25 4.70 7.00 21.93
C ALA A 25 3.31 6.97 21.28
N ARG A 26 2.42 6.05 21.70
CA ARG A 26 1.02 5.98 21.22
C ARG A 26 0.21 7.23 21.56
N SER A 27 0.53 7.91 22.66
CA SER A 27 -0.17 9.12 23.11
C SER A 27 0.37 10.42 22.50
N MET A 28 1.56 10.39 21.90
CA MET A 28 2.18 11.57 21.28
C MET A 28 1.55 11.89 19.92
N SER A 29 1.56 13.16 19.53
CA SER A 29 1.24 13.53 18.15
C SER A 29 2.32 12.97 17.20
N PRO A 30 1.98 12.65 15.94
CA PRO A 30 2.99 12.18 14.98
C PRO A 30 4.16 13.14 14.80
N ALA A 31 3.90 14.45 14.83
CA ALA A 31 4.91 15.49 14.71
C ALA A 31 5.87 15.49 15.91
N ASP A 32 5.33 15.44 17.14
CA ASP A 32 6.14 15.41 18.36
C ASP A 32 6.98 14.14 18.45
N LEU A 33 6.39 13.00 18.05
CA LEU A 33 7.10 11.73 18.02
C LEU A 33 8.24 11.74 17.00
N GLY A 34 8.02 12.33 15.82
CA GLY A 34 9.06 12.58 14.83
C GLY A 34 10.21 13.43 15.40
N ASN A 35 9.88 14.58 16.00
CA ASN A 35 10.86 15.51 16.58
C ASN A 35 11.63 14.91 17.77
N ALA A 36 11.03 13.96 18.49
CA ALA A 36 11.68 13.25 19.59
C ALA A 36 12.71 12.23 19.10
N LEU A 37 12.39 11.52 18.02
CA LEU A 37 13.15 10.35 17.56
C LEU A 37 14.15 10.66 16.44
N LEU A 38 13.80 11.56 15.53
CA LEU A 38 14.56 11.83 14.31
C LEU A 38 15.42 13.10 14.43
N LYS A 39 16.52 13.14 13.70
CA LYS A 39 17.39 14.31 13.57
C LYS A 39 16.62 15.48 12.95
N ALA A 40 16.90 16.70 13.43
CA ALA A 40 16.30 17.92 12.90
C ALA A 40 16.48 18.03 11.37
N GLY A 41 15.47 18.61 10.71
CA GLY A 41 15.43 18.75 9.24
C GLY A 41 14.76 17.60 8.50
N HIS A 42 14.15 16.63 9.21
CA HIS A 42 13.28 15.64 8.58
C HIS A 42 11.99 16.29 8.03
N SER A 43 11.41 15.71 6.99
CA SER A 43 10.09 16.14 6.49
C SER A 43 9.03 16.02 7.59
N PRO A 44 7.97 16.86 7.59
CA PRO A 44 6.91 16.80 8.60
C PRO A 44 6.29 15.41 8.69
N ILE A 45 6.19 14.88 9.91
CA ILE A 45 5.56 13.58 10.19
C ILE A 45 4.08 13.81 10.45
N VAL A 46 3.22 13.13 9.69
CA VAL A 46 1.76 13.33 9.71
C VAL A 46 0.99 12.10 10.19
N GLU A 47 1.64 10.93 10.17
CA GLU A 47 1.06 9.67 10.65
C GLU A 47 2.15 8.84 11.35
N ALA A 48 1.77 8.12 12.41
CA ALA A 48 2.65 7.23 13.16
C ALA A 48 1.93 5.94 13.54
N VAL A 49 2.65 4.83 13.53
CA VAL A 49 2.19 3.52 14.02
C VAL A 49 3.21 3.00 15.02
N VAL A 50 2.74 2.66 16.22
CA VAL A 50 3.59 2.21 17.34
C VAL A 50 3.27 0.76 17.68
N GLY A 51 4.31 -0.07 17.67
CA GLY A 51 4.20 -1.51 17.92
C GLY A 51 3.87 -2.33 16.66
N PRO A 52 3.73 -3.66 16.81
CA PRO A 52 3.51 -4.55 15.68
C PRO A 52 2.16 -4.27 15.00
N GLU A 53 2.14 -4.37 13.67
CA GLU A 53 0.88 -4.40 12.91
C GLU A 53 0.35 -5.85 12.92
N GLY A 54 -0.80 -6.06 13.55
CA GLY A 54 -1.45 -7.38 13.66
C GLY A 54 -1.20 -8.08 15.00
N MET A 55 -1.77 -9.28 15.14
CA MET A 55 -1.59 -10.12 16.33
C MET A 55 -0.35 -11.00 16.16
N LEU A 56 0.81 -10.52 16.59
CA LEU A 56 1.97 -11.39 16.80
C LEU A 56 1.89 -12.00 18.19
N PRO A 57 2.16 -13.31 18.35
CA PRO A 57 2.31 -13.87 19.68
C PRO A 57 3.44 -13.11 20.39
N PRO A 58 3.27 -12.77 21.68
CA PRO A 58 4.33 -12.12 22.42
C PRO A 58 5.56 -13.05 22.43
N PRO A 59 6.78 -12.49 22.35
CA PRO A 59 7.98 -13.30 22.50
C PRO A 59 7.96 -14.01 23.86
N PRO A 60 8.66 -15.16 23.98
CA PRO A 60 8.86 -15.85 25.26
C PRO A 60 9.29 -14.87 26.37
N PRO A 61 8.83 -15.05 27.62
CA PRO A 61 9.06 -14.08 28.72
C PRO A 61 10.53 -13.73 28.98
N ASP A 62 11.43 -14.65 28.67
CA ASP A 62 12.87 -14.53 28.96
C ASP A 62 13.70 -14.00 27.78
N LEU A 63 13.04 -13.61 26.68
CA LEU A 63 13.72 -13.05 25.51
C LEU A 63 13.50 -11.54 25.42
N PRO A 64 14.55 -10.76 25.10
CA PRO A 64 14.39 -9.34 24.80
C PRO A 64 13.43 -9.13 23.64
N GLU A 65 12.49 -8.21 23.82
CA GLU A 65 11.54 -7.82 22.79
C GLU A 65 12.08 -6.60 22.04
N GLU A 66 12.22 -6.75 20.72
CA GLU A 66 12.49 -5.63 19.81
C GLU A 66 11.16 -4.99 19.41
N SER A 67 11.13 -3.66 19.40
CA SER A 67 9.93 -2.89 19.07
C SER A 67 10.23 -1.87 17.99
N GLU A 68 9.22 -1.58 17.17
CA GLU A 68 9.32 -0.64 16.06
C GLU A 68 8.29 0.49 16.18
N ILE A 69 8.70 1.67 15.69
CA ILE A 69 7.84 2.82 15.47
C ILE A 69 7.95 3.20 14.00
N LYS A 70 6.83 3.17 13.27
CA LYS A 70 6.75 3.56 11.87
C LYS A 70 6.24 5.01 11.80
N LEU A 71 7.05 5.91 11.25
CA LEU A 71 6.73 7.31 11.05
C LEU A 71 6.55 7.58 9.55
N PHE A 72 5.51 8.32 9.19
CA PHE A 72 5.19 8.63 7.79
C PHE A 72 5.23 10.14 7.58
N SER A 73 6.03 10.56 6.61
CA SER A 73 6.06 11.96 6.20
C SER A 73 4.77 12.39 5.50
N ALA A 74 4.55 13.69 5.43
CA ALA A 74 3.59 14.28 4.49
C ALA A 74 3.89 13.80 3.06
N ALA A 75 2.85 13.61 2.26
CA ALA A 75 2.98 13.25 0.86
C ALA A 75 3.29 14.48 0.00
N GLU A 76 4.20 14.32 -0.95
CA GLU A 76 4.60 15.34 -1.91
C GLU A 76 4.58 14.80 -3.34
N PRO A 77 4.53 15.66 -4.37
CA PRO A 77 4.72 15.22 -5.74
C PRO A 77 6.05 14.48 -5.90
N ALA A 78 6.02 13.30 -6.52
CA ALA A 78 7.22 12.52 -6.77
C ALA A 78 8.01 13.12 -7.94
N GLN A 79 9.29 12.76 -8.04
CA GLN A 79 10.09 13.03 -9.25
C GLN A 79 9.52 12.32 -10.48
N GLN A 80 8.80 11.21 -10.28
CA GLN A 80 8.08 10.51 -11.33
C GLN A 80 6.75 11.23 -11.62
N PRO A 81 6.54 11.73 -12.85
CA PRO A 81 5.29 12.39 -13.23
C PRO A 81 4.07 11.52 -12.96
N ASP A 82 2.95 12.13 -12.56
CA ASP A 82 1.68 11.48 -12.19
C ASP A 82 1.69 10.73 -10.85
N PHE A 83 2.80 10.75 -10.11
CA PHE A 83 2.90 10.09 -8.81
C PHE A 83 3.17 11.09 -7.69
N CYS A 84 2.78 10.69 -6.49
CA CYS A 84 3.17 11.29 -5.24
C CYS A 84 4.03 10.30 -4.46
N GLU A 85 4.90 10.81 -3.61
CA GLU A 85 5.74 10.03 -2.72
C GLU A 85 5.60 10.47 -1.26
N LYS A 86 5.85 9.54 -0.35
CA LYS A 86 6.11 9.83 1.07
C LYS A 86 7.17 8.88 1.59
N THR A 87 7.84 9.27 2.66
CA THR A 87 8.85 8.43 3.31
C THR A 87 8.24 7.76 4.54
N ARG A 88 8.41 6.43 4.61
CA ARG A 88 8.22 5.66 5.84
C ARG A 88 9.59 5.49 6.50
N ALA A 89 9.75 6.04 7.69
CA ALA A 89 10.88 5.78 8.57
C ALA A 89 10.48 4.74 9.62
N VAL A 90 11.14 3.58 9.62
CA VAL A 90 10.97 2.55 10.65
C VAL A 90 12.10 2.72 11.66
N VAL A 91 11.76 3.21 12.83
CA VAL A 91 12.68 3.36 13.96
C VAL A 91 12.62 2.10 14.81
N THR A 92 13.70 1.35 14.81
CA THR A 92 13.89 0.16 15.66
C THR A 92 14.45 0.60 17.01
N LEU A 93 13.82 0.16 18.09
CA LEU A 93 14.27 0.42 19.46
C LEU A 93 15.24 -0.68 19.92
N GLU A 94 16.09 -0.37 20.91
CA GLU A 94 16.93 -1.38 21.55
C GLU A 94 16.06 -2.50 22.16
N PRO A 95 16.45 -3.78 22.03
CA PRO A 95 15.71 -4.88 22.65
C PRO A 95 15.69 -4.75 24.17
N VAL A 96 14.52 -4.93 24.80
CA VAL A 96 14.37 -4.85 26.26
C VAL A 96 13.64 -6.06 26.83
N LEU A 97 14.01 -6.48 28.04
CA LEU A 97 13.31 -7.53 28.76
C LEU A 97 12.03 -6.99 29.41
N ARG A 98 10.97 -7.80 29.37
CA ARG A 98 9.69 -7.47 29.98
C ARG A 98 9.79 -7.55 31.50
N VAL A 99 9.45 -6.47 32.19
CA VAL A 99 9.43 -6.39 33.66
C VAL A 99 8.01 -6.18 34.12
N GLN A 100 7.49 -7.05 35.00
CA GLN A 100 6.11 -6.97 35.50
C GLN A 100 5.06 -6.87 34.38
N ARG A 101 5.23 -7.69 33.32
CA ARG A 101 4.40 -7.71 32.10
C ARG A 101 4.43 -6.44 31.24
N LYS A 102 5.27 -5.44 31.56
CA LYS A 102 5.43 -4.20 30.78
C LYS A 102 6.80 -4.13 30.13
N LEU A 103 6.88 -3.52 28.95
CA LEU A 103 8.15 -3.18 28.33
C LEU A 103 8.64 -1.86 28.94
N PRO A 104 9.87 -1.81 29.48
CA PRO A 104 10.46 -0.56 29.94
C PRO A 104 10.74 0.37 28.74
N PRO A 105 10.94 1.69 28.98
CA PRO A 105 11.35 2.62 27.94
C PRO A 105 12.64 2.15 27.25
N SER A 106 12.68 2.24 25.92
CA SER A 106 13.85 1.82 25.13
C SER A 106 14.36 2.94 24.23
N ARG A 107 15.67 2.97 23.99
CA ARG A 107 16.32 3.97 23.13
C ARG A 107 16.16 3.60 21.65
N PRO A 108 16.05 4.58 20.76
CA PRO A 108 16.16 4.34 19.32
C PRO A 108 17.56 3.82 18.96
N LYS A 109 17.61 2.73 18.20
CA LYS A 109 18.85 2.06 17.79
C LYS A 109 19.21 2.32 16.33
N SER A 110 18.25 2.14 15.44
CA SER A 110 18.43 2.31 13.99
C SER A 110 17.17 2.83 13.32
N VAL A 111 17.34 3.53 12.20
CA VAL A 111 16.23 3.92 11.33
C VAL A 111 16.44 3.34 9.93
N SER A 112 15.40 2.74 9.38
CA SER A 112 15.36 2.35 7.97
C SER A 112 14.31 3.18 7.24
N LEU A 113 14.62 3.56 5.99
CA LEU A 113 13.77 4.43 5.19
C LEU A 113 13.23 3.66 4.00
N THR A 114 11.93 3.78 3.75
CA THR A 114 11.29 3.27 2.54
C THR A 114 10.52 4.41 1.87
N LYS A 115 10.82 4.69 0.59
CA LYS A 115 9.96 5.54 -0.23
C LYS A 115 8.71 4.76 -0.62
N LEU A 116 7.55 5.37 -0.41
CA LEU A 116 6.25 4.84 -0.79
C LEU A 116 5.63 5.77 -1.84
N TYR A 117 4.94 5.20 -2.80
CA TYR A 117 4.40 5.90 -3.96
C TYR A 117 2.90 5.70 -4.10
N ARG A 118 2.24 6.65 -4.74
CA ARG A 118 0.81 6.61 -5.05
C ARG A 118 0.57 7.34 -6.37
N MET A 119 -0.34 6.85 -7.20
CA MET A 119 -0.78 7.62 -8.37
C MET A 119 -1.57 8.86 -7.91
N ALA A 120 -1.14 10.03 -8.36
CA ALA A 120 -1.73 11.31 -7.98
C ALA A 120 -3.19 11.40 -8.44
N VAL A 121 -4.06 11.94 -7.57
CA VAL A 121 -5.45 12.24 -7.92
C VAL A 121 -5.54 13.68 -8.35
N GLN A 122 -6.04 13.95 -9.55
CA GLN A 122 -6.28 15.32 -10.01
C GLN A 122 -7.61 15.84 -9.46
N LYS A 123 -7.58 16.96 -8.74
CA LYS A 123 -8.78 17.66 -8.28
C LYS A 123 -8.61 19.15 -8.49
N ASN A 124 -9.53 19.77 -9.23
CA ASN A 124 -9.50 21.20 -9.57
C ASN A 124 -8.16 21.66 -10.18
N GLY A 125 -7.53 20.82 -11.01
CA GLY A 125 -6.24 21.12 -11.65
C GLY A 125 -5.01 21.00 -10.74
N ALA A 126 -5.18 20.58 -9.47
CA ALA A 126 -4.09 20.32 -8.55
C ALA A 126 -3.97 18.82 -8.22
N SER A 127 -2.73 18.36 -8.11
CA SER A 127 -2.42 17.00 -7.66
C SER A 127 -2.67 16.86 -6.17
N GLN A 128 -3.58 15.96 -5.79
CA GLN A 128 -3.86 15.59 -4.42
C GLN A 128 -2.98 14.41 -4.02
N CYS A 129 -1.94 14.69 -3.25
CA CYS A 129 -0.98 13.67 -2.83
C CYS A 129 -1.38 12.97 -1.53
N GLU A 130 -1.89 13.72 -0.56
CA GLU A 130 -2.14 13.18 0.78
C GLU A 130 -3.21 12.07 0.78
N ALA A 131 -2.90 10.99 1.50
CA ALA A 131 -3.78 9.85 1.75
C ALA A 131 -3.20 8.96 2.86
N LYS A 132 -4.04 8.06 3.35
CA LYS A 132 -3.68 7.09 4.38
C LYS A 132 -2.51 6.21 3.92
N ARG A 133 -1.62 5.81 4.84
CA ARG A 133 -0.42 5.01 4.52
C ARG A 133 -0.66 3.77 3.64
N TYR A 134 -1.78 3.09 3.81
CA TYR A 134 -2.11 1.87 3.08
C TYR A 134 -2.55 2.11 1.62
N GLU A 135 -2.67 3.37 1.20
CA GLU A 135 -2.90 3.75 -0.20
C GLU A 135 -1.60 4.05 -0.96
N PHE A 136 -0.45 3.83 -0.32
CA PHE A 136 0.86 3.93 -0.94
C PHE A 136 1.53 2.56 -1.01
N PHE A 137 2.30 2.33 -2.06
CA PHE A 137 3.07 1.11 -2.29
C PHE A 137 4.57 1.37 -2.23
N ALA A 138 5.34 0.41 -1.72
CA ALA A 138 6.79 0.37 -1.94
C ALA A 138 7.07 -0.21 -3.33
N LEU A 139 8.20 0.18 -3.94
CA LEU A 139 8.66 -0.46 -5.17
C LEU A 139 9.17 -1.86 -4.86
N ASP A 140 8.70 -2.84 -5.63
CA ASP A 140 9.28 -4.17 -5.67
C ASP A 140 10.64 -4.10 -6.38
N GLU A 141 11.67 -4.68 -5.78
CA GLU A 141 13.05 -4.61 -6.29
C GLU A 141 13.21 -5.23 -7.69
N LYS A 142 12.41 -6.25 -8.01
CA LYS A 142 12.47 -6.95 -9.31
C LYS A 142 11.72 -6.19 -10.41
N LEU A 143 10.69 -5.43 -10.05
CA LEU A 143 9.95 -4.59 -10.99
C LEU A 143 10.56 -3.18 -11.14
N ALA A 144 11.18 -2.68 -10.08
CA ALA A 144 11.83 -1.38 -9.99
C ALA A 144 11.02 -0.27 -10.72
N GLY A 145 11.71 0.58 -11.49
CA GLY A 145 11.12 1.71 -12.21
C GLY A 145 10.06 1.36 -13.26
N ARG A 146 9.92 0.09 -13.67
CA ARG A 146 8.86 -0.35 -14.60
C ARG A 146 7.48 -0.24 -13.98
N THR A 147 7.37 -0.30 -12.65
CA THR A 147 6.12 -0.10 -11.90
C THR A 147 5.38 1.15 -12.35
N PHE A 148 6.09 2.29 -12.46
CA PHE A 148 5.47 3.55 -12.88
C PHE A 148 4.93 3.49 -14.31
N ALA A 149 5.67 2.87 -15.23
CA ALA A 149 5.23 2.71 -16.62
C ALA A 149 3.98 1.81 -16.72
N ILE A 150 3.96 0.69 -16.00
CA ILE A 150 2.81 -0.24 -15.96
C ILE A 150 1.57 0.46 -15.41
N LEU A 151 1.71 1.23 -14.33
CA LEU A 151 0.59 1.97 -13.75
C LEU A 151 0.09 3.10 -14.67
N ARG A 152 0.99 3.78 -15.41
CA ARG A 152 0.58 4.74 -16.45
C ARG A 152 -0.17 4.06 -17.60
N LEU A 153 0.27 2.88 -18.04
CA LEU A 153 -0.46 2.09 -19.05
C LEU A 153 -1.85 1.70 -18.55
N LEU A 154 -1.97 1.24 -17.31
CA LEU A 154 -3.26 0.90 -16.71
C LEU A 154 -4.16 2.14 -16.59
N ASN A 155 -3.61 3.29 -16.18
CA ASN A 155 -4.37 4.53 -16.10
C ASN A 155 -4.83 5.01 -17.48
N SER A 156 -3.96 4.93 -18.49
CA SER A 156 -4.31 5.25 -19.88
C SER A 156 -5.41 4.34 -20.39
N LEU A 157 -5.31 3.03 -20.15
CA LEU A 157 -6.36 2.06 -20.49
C LEU A 157 -7.68 2.39 -19.79
N ARG A 158 -7.64 2.82 -18.52
CA ARG A 158 -8.83 3.26 -17.77
C ARG A 158 -9.49 4.49 -18.41
N MET A 159 -8.70 5.48 -18.81
CA MET A 159 -9.20 6.77 -19.30
C MET A 159 -9.66 6.69 -20.76
N ASN A 160 -8.88 6.02 -21.61
CA ASN A 160 -9.06 6.04 -23.06
C ASN A 160 -9.72 4.75 -23.58
N GLY A 161 -9.58 3.64 -22.85
CA GLY A 161 -9.94 2.31 -23.32
C GLY A 161 -9.01 1.82 -24.44
N ASP A 162 -8.99 0.50 -24.64
CA ASP A 162 -8.38 -0.14 -25.80
C ASP A 162 -9.21 -1.38 -26.12
N ARG A 163 -9.74 -1.45 -27.35
CA ARG A 163 -10.58 -2.58 -27.80
C ARG A 163 -9.78 -3.87 -27.96
N LYS A 164 -8.46 -3.78 -28.09
CA LYS A 164 -7.56 -4.94 -28.21
C LYS A 164 -7.23 -5.57 -26.86
N VAL A 165 -7.48 -4.85 -25.76
CA VAL A 165 -7.21 -5.35 -24.41
C VAL A 165 -8.43 -6.06 -23.86
N VAL A 166 -8.24 -7.30 -23.43
CA VAL A 166 -9.29 -8.08 -22.78
C VAL A 166 -9.35 -7.70 -21.30
N VAL A 167 -10.48 -7.15 -20.87
CA VAL A 167 -10.70 -6.80 -19.46
C VAL A 167 -11.85 -7.61 -18.90
N SER A 168 -11.62 -8.34 -17.80
CA SER A 168 -12.66 -9.09 -17.09
C SER A 168 -12.64 -8.82 -15.60
N ILE A 169 -13.73 -9.18 -14.91
CA ILE A 169 -13.85 -9.05 -13.47
C ILE A 169 -14.55 -10.25 -12.85
N ASP A 170 -14.02 -10.68 -11.70
CA ASP A 170 -14.71 -11.53 -10.75
C ASP A 170 -15.10 -10.73 -9.49
N ASP A 171 -16.35 -10.26 -9.41
CA ASP A 171 -16.87 -9.53 -8.24
C ASP A 171 -17.47 -10.49 -7.21
N GLN A 172 -16.59 -11.09 -6.40
CA GLN A 172 -16.94 -12.02 -5.32
C GLN A 172 -17.60 -11.29 -4.16
N GLU A 173 -17.12 -10.09 -3.82
CA GLU A 173 -17.65 -9.24 -2.75
C GLU A 173 -19.15 -9.02 -2.92
N ALA A 174 -19.60 -8.60 -4.12
CA ALA A 174 -21.02 -8.34 -4.35
C ALA A 174 -21.89 -9.61 -4.29
N ARG A 175 -21.33 -10.77 -4.67
CA ARG A 175 -22.05 -12.06 -4.57
C ARG A 175 -22.19 -12.49 -3.12
N VAL A 176 -21.12 -12.44 -2.33
CA VAL A 176 -21.13 -12.75 -0.90
C VAL A 176 -22.06 -11.80 -0.14
N MET A 177 -22.01 -10.50 -0.43
CA MET A 177 -22.89 -9.52 0.20
C MET A 177 -24.36 -9.75 -0.14
N ARG A 178 -24.67 -10.11 -1.40
CA ARG A 178 -26.04 -10.47 -1.79
C ARG A 178 -26.55 -11.69 -1.02
N ASP A 179 -25.71 -12.71 -0.87
CA ASP A 179 -26.04 -13.89 -0.07
C ASP A 179 -26.23 -13.56 1.41
N TYR A 180 -25.40 -12.68 1.97
CA TYR A 180 -25.56 -12.19 3.34
C TYR A 180 -26.90 -11.46 3.52
N VAL A 181 -27.26 -10.54 2.62
CA VAL A 181 -28.56 -9.82 2.67
C VAL A 181 -29.74 -10.79 2.58
N ARG A 182 -29.65 -11.80 1.72
CA ARG A 182 -30.69 -12.84 1.59
C ARG A 182 -30.86 -13.65 2.88
N LYS A 183 -29.76 -13.98 3.56
CA LYS A 183 -29.76 -14.78 4.80
C LYS A 183 -30.10 -13.95 6.04
N ASN A 184 -29.78 -12.65 6.06
CA ASN A 184 -29.90 -11.77 7.22
C ASN A 184 -30.61 -10.44 6.89
N PRO A 185 -31.88 -10.46 6.43
CA PRO A 185 -32.56 -9.27 5.92
C PRO A 185 -32.75 -8.16 6.96
N SER A 186 -32.91 -8.51 8.24
CA SER A 186 -33.04 -7.54 9.34
C SER A 186 -31.73 -6.78 9.60
N GLN A 187 -30.58 -7.46 9.52
CA GLN A 187 -29.25 -6.88 9.71
C GLN A 187 -28.81 -6.04 8.50
N ALA A 188 -29.30 -6.37 7.31
CA ALA A 188 -28.98 -5.67 6.07
C ALA A 188 -29.90 -4.48 5.74
N LYS A 189 -30.79 -4.09 6.67
CA LYS A 189 -31.73 -2.99 6.45
C LYS A 189 -30.97 -1.67 6.21
N GLY A 190 -31.23 -1.03 5.07
CA GLY A 190 -30.55 0.21 4.66
C GLY A 190 -29.24 0.00 3.90
N LEU A 191 -28.80 -1.24 3.67
CA LEU A 191 -27.62 -1.51 2.86
C LEU A 191 -27.88 -1.16 1.38
N SER A 192 -27.02 -0.31 0.83
CA SER A 192 -27.16 0.15 -0.56
C SER A 192 -27.00 -0.99 -1.57
N LYS A 193 -27.90 -1.05 -2.58
CA LYS A 193 -27.85 -2.02 -3.69
C LYS A 193 -26.52 -2.05 -4.45
N LYS A 194 -25.76 -0.96 -4.40
CA LYS A 194 -24.41 -0.88 -5.00
C LYS A 194 -23.42 -1.93 -4.46
N TYR A 195 -23.64 -2.42 -3.24
CA TYR A 195 -22.80 -3.43 -2.60
C TYR A 195 -23.24 -4.87 -2.91
N THR A 196 -24.45 -5.08 -3.45
CA THR A 196 -25.00 -6.41 -3.74
C THR A 196 -25.13 -6.69 -5.24
N THR A 197 -24.96 -5.66 -6.08
CA THR A 197 -25.02 -5.74 -7.54
C THR A 197 -23.61 -5.96 -8.10
N PRO A 198 -23.28 -7.14 -8.64
CA PRO A 198 -21.95 -7.40 -9.17
C PRO A 198 -21.63 -6.52 -10.36
N ILE A 199 -20.38 -6.12 -10.45
CA ILE A 199 -19.79 -5.62 -11.69
C ILE A 199 -19.52 -6.85 -12.58
N THR A 200 -20.16 -6.89 -13.75
CA THR A 200 -19.98 -7.96 -14.74
C THR A 200 -19.24 -7.50 -15.99
N ASN A 201 -19.07 -6.18 -16.17
CA ASN A 201 -18.44 -5.58 -17.34
C ASN A 201 -17.02 -5.10 -16.99
N GLY A 202 -16.02 -5.59 -17.73
CA GLY A 202 -14.61 -5.21 -17.54
C GLY A 202 -14.33 -3.73 -17.71
N ARG A 203 -15.03 -3.03 -18.62
CA ARG A 203 -14.92 -1.57 -18.79
C ARG A 203 -15.40 -0.81 -17.55
N VAL A 204 -16.48 -1.28 -16.92
CA VAL A 204 -16.95 -0.70 -15.66
C VAL A 204 -15.97 -1.03 -14.53
N ALA A 205 -15.41 -2.24 -14.52
CA ALA A 205 -14.43 -2.65 -13.52
C ALA A 205 -13.18 -1.76 -13.55
N ILE A 206 -12.56 -1.55 -14.73
CA ILE A 206 -11.36 -0.72 -14.82
C ILE A 206 -11.63 0.75 -14.44
N GLN A 207 -12.81 1.28 -14.78
CA GLN A 207 -13.20 2.63 -14.36
C GLN A 207 -13.38 2.74 -12.84
N LYS A 208 -13.90 1.70 -12.20
CA LYS A 208 -14.10 1.64 -10.74
C LYS A 208 -12.85 1.21 -9.96
N PHE A 209 -11.84 0.67 -10.62
CA PHE A 209 -10.61 0.23 -9.98
C PHE A 209 -9.92 1.43 -9.29
N PRO A 210 -9.65 1.35 -7.98
CA PRO A 210 -9.10 2.46 -7.22
C PRO A 210 -7.59 2.56 -7.42
N ILE A 211 -7.15 2.98 -8.61
CA ILE A 211 -5.73 3.04 -9.01
C ILE A 211 -4.87 3.91 -8.10
N SER A 212 -5.46 4.93 -7.48
CA SER A 212 -4.78 5.80 -6.51
C SER A 212 -4.72 5.20 -5.11
N SER A 213 -5.24 4.00 -4.87
CA SER A 213 -5.24 3.36 -3.56
C SER A 213 -4.58 1.97 -3.63
N ILE A 214 -3.59 1.83 -4.51
CA ILE A 214 -2.76 0.63 -4.64
C ILE A 214 -1.84 0.52 -3.44
N SER A 215 -1.90 -0.61 -2.73
CA SER A 215 -1.09 -0.88 -1.55
C SER A 215 0.19 -1.65 -1.86
N TYR A 216 0.19 -2.46 -2.92
CA TYR A 216 1.40 -3.13 -3.40
C TYR A 216 1.31 -3.49 -4.88
N VAL A 217 2.50 -3.62 -5.50
CA VAL A 217 2.70 -4.02 -6.89
C VAL A 217 3.83 -5.05 -6.90
N ARG A 218 3.61 -6.21 -7.54
CA ARG A 218 4.62 -7.28 -7.62
C ARG A 218 4.46 -8.13 -8.87
N ASN A 219 5.48 -8.93 -9.18
CA ASN A 219 5.32 -10.00 -10.16
C ASN A 219 4.21 -10.96 -9.73
N TYR A 220 3.40 -11.41 -10.68
CA TYR A 220 2.35 -12.38 -10.41
C TYR A 220 2.96 -13.73 -10.05
N VAL A 221 2.46 -14.34 -8.98
CA VAL A 221 2.84 -15.67 -8.52
C VAL A 221 1.56 -16.43 -8.21
N LYS A 222 1.23 -17.44 -9.03
CA LYS A 222 -0.01 -18.22 -8.93
C LYS A 222 -0.23 -18.86 -7.56
N ALA A 223 0.84 -19.22 -6.86
CA ALA A 223 0.75 -19.80 -5.52
C ALA A 223 0.18 -18.84 -4.47
N LEU A 224 0.24 -17.51 -4.72
CA LEU A 224 -0.17 -16.49 -3.77
C LEU A 224 -1.52 -15.84 -4.11
N ASP A 225 -2.01 -15.99 -5.34
CA ASP A 225 -3.26 -15.40 -5.81
C ASP A 225 -3.72 -16.11 -7.10
N ASP A 226 -5.04 -16.22 -7.28
CA ASP A 226 -5.72 -16.93 -8.38
C ASP A 226 -6.45 -15.98 -9.35
N THR A 227 -6.13 -14.68 -9.34
CA THR A 227 -6.81 -13.68 -10.19
C THR A 227 -6.59 -13.94 -11.69
N LEU A 228 -5.45 -14.51 -12.09
CA LEU A 228 -5.16 -14.93 -13.46
C LEU A 228 -5.30 -16.45 -13.60
N LEU A 229 -5.86 -16.89 -14.72
CA LEU A 229 -5.91 -18.30 -15.13
C LEU A 229 -4.62 -18.67 -15.88
N ASP A 230 -4.33 -19.96 -15.95
CA ASP A 230 -3.15 -20.46 -16.68
C ASP A 230 -3.16 -20.07 -18.16
N SER A 231 -4.35 -20.04 -18.77
CA SER A 231 -4.54 -19.57 -20.15
C SER A 231 -4.32 -18.06 -20.34
N ASP A 232 -4.19 -17.29 -19.26
CA ASP A 232 -3.82 -15.88 -19.34
C ASP A 232 -2.32 -15.67 -19.41
N LEU A 233 -1.54 -16.63 -18.92
CA LEU A 233 -0.09 -16.51 -18.77
C LEU A 233 0.68 -16.97 -20.01
N LYS A 234 -0.02 -17.33 -21.09
CA LYS A 234 0.57 -17.81 -22.33
C LYS A 234 0.03 -17.04 -23.53
N ASP A 235 0.91 -16.79 -24.50
CA ASP A 235 0.52 -16.28 -25.81
C ASP A 235 -0.15 -17.37 -26.66
N GLU A 236 -0.62 -17.02 -27.87
CA GLU A 236 -1.24 -17.97 -28.80
C GLU A 236 -0.29 -19.09 -29.26
N LYS A 237 1.02 -18.89 -29.11
CA LYS A 237 2.07 -19.85 -29.46
C LYS A 237 2.53 -20.69 -28.24
N GLY A 238 1.98 -20.43 -27.06
CA GLY A 238 2.29 -21.14 -25.82
C GLY A 238 3.48 -20.59 -25.02
N HIS A 239 4.07 -19.46 -25.43
CA HIS A 239 5.15 -18.80 -24.70
C HIS A 239 4.63 -18.07 -23.46
N ASP A 240 5.44 -18.05 -22.41
CA ASP A 240 5.06 -17.41 -21.16
C ASP A 240 5.06 -15.88 -21.29
N LEU A 241 3.97 -15.27 -20.83
CA LEU A 241 3.78 -13.83 -20.80
C LEU A 241 4.15 -13.28 -19.42
N GLU A 242 4.64 -12.04 -19.41
CA GLU A 242 4.87 -11.33 -18.16
C GLU A 242 3.53 -11.00 -17.50
N ALA A 243 3.45 -11.23 -16.19
CA ALA A 243 2.24 -10.95 -15.42
C ALA A 243 2.57 -10.20 -14.12
N ILE A 244 1.75 -9.19 -13.84
CA ILE A 244 1.87 -8.29 -12.70
C ILE A 244 0.62 -8.41 -11.84
N TYR A 245 0.81 -8.34 -10.53
CA TYR A 245 -0.25 -8.38 -9.55
C TYR A 245 -0.30 -7.06 -8.76
N LEU A 246 -1.50 -6.50 -8.64
CA LEU A 246 -1.78 -5.30 -7.86
C LEU A 246 -2.85 -5.60 -6.81
N PHE A 247 -2.75 -4.95 -5.66
CA PHE A 247 -3.84 -4.87 -4.69
C PHE A 247 -4.17 -3.42 -4.39
N ALA A 248 -5.46 -3.09 -4.37
CA ALA A 248 -5.92 -1.73 -4.21
C ALA A 248 -7.23 -1.62 -3.42
N GLY A 249 -7.37 -0.52 -2.69
CA GLY A 249 -8.62 -0.15 -2.00
C GLY A 249 -9.11 -1.15 -0.96
N GLY A 250 -8.24 -2.04 -0.49
CA GLY A 250 -8.56 -3.06 0.50
C GLY A 250 -9.36 -4.26 -0.01
N THR A 251 -9.92 -4.22 -1.22
CA THR A 251 -10.76 -5.32 -1.75
C THR A 251 -10.50 -5.70 -3.20
N TRP A 252 -9.63 -4.97 -3.91
CA TRP A 252 -9.39 -5.20 -5.32
C TRP A 252 -8.03 -5.84 -5.57
N ASN A 253 -8.06 -7.03 -6.15
CA ASN A 253 -6.91 -7.66 -6.79
C ASN A 253 -6.97 -7.37 -8.29
N ALA A 254 -5.83 -7.13 -8.92
CA ALA A 254 -5.72 -7.02 -10.37
C ALA A 254 -4.52 -7.81 -10.89
N GLY A 255 -4.77 -8.73 -11.82
CA GLY A 255 -3.75 -9.37 -12.64
C GLY A 255 -3.64 -8.67 -13.97
N ILE A 256 -2.43 -8.25 -14.35
CA ILE A 256 -2.14 -7.54 -15.61
C ILE A 256 -1.14 -8.38 -16.39
N VAL A 257 -1.52 -8.76 -17.61
CA VAL A 257 -0.66 -9.50 -18.52
C VAL A 257 -0.08 -8.55 -19.56
N LEU A 258 1.23 -8.66 -19.75
CA LEU A 258 2.03 -7.83 -20.64
C LEU A 258 2.61 -8.68 -21.78
N ASP A 259 2.51 -8.17 -23.00
CA ASP A 259 3.21 -8.68 -24.18
C ASP A 259 4.01 -7.53 -24.80
N GLY A 260 5.33 -7.70 -24.92
CA GLY A 260 6.23 -6.65 -25.42
C GLY A 260 6.10 -5.31 -24.69
N GLY A 261 5.79 -5.32 -23.39
CA GLY A 261 5.59 -4.12 -22.57
C GLY A 261 4.22 -3.43 -22.75
N ARG A 262 3.28 -4.03 -23.48
CA ARG A 262 1.91 -3.54 -23.63
C ARG A 262 0.96 -4.40 -22.81
N ILE A 263 -0.04 -3.78 -22.21
CA ILE A 263 -1.14 -4.53 -21.57
C ILE A 263 -1.93 -5.23 -22.67
N VAL A 264 -2.10 -6.55 -22.55
CA VAL A 264 -2.97 -7.36 -23.44
C VAL A 264 -4.18 -7.90 -22.71
N LYS A 265 -4.07 -8.12 -21.40
CA LYS A 265 -5.18 -8.59 -20.57
C LYS A 265 -5.13 -7.99 -19.16
N VAL A 266 -6.29 -7.68 -18.62
CA VAL A 266 -6.46 -7.30 -17.22
C VAL A 266 -7.60 -8.10 -16.62
N ARG A 267 -7.34 -8.75 -15.49
CA ARG A 267 -8.37 -9.40 -14.69
C ARG A 267 -8.46 -8.74 -13.34
N PHE A 268 -9.65 -8.31 -12.98
CA PHE A 268 -9.95 -7.86 -11.64
C PHE A 268 -10.59 -8.99 -10.84
N LYS A 269 -10.24 -9.08 -9.57
CA LYS A 269 -10.99 -9.85 -8.58
C LYS A 269 -11.32 -8.92 -7.43
N LYS A 270 -12.60 -8.72 -7.16
CA LYS A 270 -13.07 -7.89 -6.05
C LYS A 270 -13.58 -8.80 -4.94
N ALA A 271 -12.86 -8.88 -3.84
CA ALA A 271 -13.15 -9.80 -2.75
C ALA A 271 -12.98 -9.11 -1.39
N ILE A 272 -13.78 -9.50 -0.40
CA ILE A 272 -13.59 -9.08 0.98
C ILE A 272 -12.32 -9.79 1.47
N PRO A 273 -11.27 -9.06 1.88
CA PRO A 273 -10.08 -9.72 2.41
C PRO A 273 -10.47 -10.52 3.66
N PRO A 274 -9.87 -11.69 3.88
CA PRO A 274 -10.09 -12.42 5.12
C PRO A 274 -9.75 -11.51 6.33
N PRO A 275 -10.41 -11.70 7.49
CA PRO A 275 -10.01 -10.99 8.70
C PRO A 275 -8.54 -11.33 8.99
N PHE A 276 -7.69 -10.30 8.99
CA PHE A 276 -6.29 -10.38 9.37
C PHE A 276 -6.12 -10.12 10.87
#